data_AF-A0A174JDN0-F1
#
_entry.id   AF-A0A174JDN0-F1
#
_cell.length_a   1.000
_cell.length_b   1.000
_cell.length_c   1.000
_cell.angle_alpha   90.00
_cell.angle_beta   90.00
_cell.angle_gamma   90.00
#
_symmetry.space_group_name_H-M   'P 1'
#
loop_
_entity.id
_entity.type
_entity.pdbx_description
1 polymer ?
#
loop_
_entity_poly.entity_id
_entity_poly.type
_entity_poly.pdbx_seq_one_letter_code
_entity_poly.pdbx_strand_id
1 'polypeptide(L)' 'MADIEEQAQKRFERIVEQMAESEGITEQLKATDQVAWVGEMNNIWSRARAVVNAELIYN' A
#
# COMPACT_ATOMS: atom_id res chain seq x y z
N MET A 1 2.20 -15.61 16.95
CA MET A 1 3.03 -14.97 15.90
C MET A 1 2.17 -14.70 14.67
N ALA A 2 1.45 -15.69 14.16
CA ALA A 2 0.48 -15.54 13.07
C ALA A 2 -0.51 -14.36 13.26
N ASP A 3 -1.06 -14.15 14.46
CA ASP A 3 -2.02 -13.06 14.70
C ASP A 3 -1.44 -11.65 14.51
N ILE A 4 -0.16 -11.44 14.84
CA ILE A 4 0.50 -10.14 14.69
C ILE A 4 0.86 -9.91 13.23
N GLU A 5 1.34 -10.94 12.55
CA GLU A 5 1.66 -10.90 11.12
C GLU A 5 0.39 -10.68 10.28
N GLU A 6 -0.72 -11.34 10.62
CA GLU A 6 -2.00 -11.16 9.95
C GLU A 6 -2.57 -9.75 10.17
N GLN A 7 -2.46 -9.21 11.38
CA GLN A 7 -2.87 -7.83 11.67
C GLN A 7 -2.04 -6.81 10.90
N ALA A 8 -0.72 -6.98 10.88
CA ALA A 8 0.18 -6.12 10.11
C ALA A 8 -0.12 -6.18 8.60
N GLN A 9 -0.41 -7.37 8.07
CA GLN A 9 -0.78 -7.55 6.67
C GLN A 9 -2.12 -6.88 6.32
N LYS A 10 -3.17 -7.10 7.12
CA LYS A 10 -4.47 -6.43 6.91
C LYS A 10 -4.36 -4.91 6.99
N ARG A 11 -3.51 -4.42 7.89
CA ARG A 11 -3.24 -2.99 8.04
C ARG A 11 -2.50 -2.44 6.82
N PHE A 12 -1.48 -3.15 6.34
CA PHE A 12 -0.74 -2.82 5.12
C PHE A 12 -1.67 -2.70 3.92
N GLU A 13 -2.51 -3.73 3.68
CA GLU A 13 -3.46 -3.77 2.57
C GLU A 13 -4.41 -2.56 2.61
N ARG A 14 -4.97 -2.26 3.79
CA ARG A 14 -5.86 -1.10 3.96
C ARG A 14 -5.16 0.23 3.67
N ILE A 15 -3.90 0.40 4.07
CA ILE A 15 -3.15 1.64 3.79
C ILE A 15 -2.89 1.77 2.29
N VAL A 16 -2.53 0.68 1.61
CA VAL A 16 -2.34 0.66 0.16
C VAL A 16 -3.62 1.08 -0.57
N GLU A 17 -4.77 0.50 -0.20
CA GLU A 17 -6.07 0.86 -0.78
C GLU A 17 -6.40 2.34 -0.58
N GLN A 18 -6.24 2.86 0.64
CA GLN A 18 -6.52 4.26 0.97
C GLN A 18 -5.61 5.24 0.22
N MET A 19 -4.33 4.91 0.07
CA MET A 19 -3.39 5.73 -0.69
C MET A 19 -3.71 5.70 -2.19
N ALA A 20 -4.02 4.52 -2.75
CA ALA A 20 -4.39 4.38 -4.16
C ALA A 20 -5.67 5.18 -4.48
N GLU A 21 -6.68 5.12 -3.61
CA GLU A 21 -7.90 5.92 -3.74
C GLU A 21 -7.61 7.42 -3.65
N SER A 22 -6.83 7.85 -2.66
CA SER A 22 -6.48 9.27 -2.46
C SER A 22 -5.61 9.85 -3.58
N GLU A 23 -4.77 9.03 -4.21
CA GLU A 23 -3.84 9.46 -5.26
C GLU A 23 -4.42 9.21 -6.68
N GLY A 24 -5.65 8.69 -6.77
CA GLY A 24 -6.33 8.46 -8.05
C GLY A 24 -5.68 7.36 -8.89
N ILE A 25 -5.03 6.39 -8.25
CA ILE A 25 -4.39 5.25 -8.93
C ILE A 25 -5.47 4.21 -9.22
N THR A 26 -5.99 4.23 -10.45
CA THR A 26 -7.16 3.43 -10.84
C THR A 26 -6.83 2.34 -11.86
N GLU A 27 -7.75 1.40 -12.04
CA GLU A 27 -7.68 0.42 -13.14
C GLU A 27 -7.77 1.09 -14.52
N GLN A 28 -8.35 2.30 -14.63
CA GLN A 28 -8.28 3.07 -15.88
C GLN A 28 -6.84 3.50 -16.17
N LEU A 29 -6.10 4.02 -15.18
CA LEU A 29 -4.68 4.37 -15.35
C LEU A 29 -3.88 3.14 -15.79
N LYS A 30 -4.13 1.98 -15.18
CA LYS A 30 -3.50 0.71 -15.56
C LYS A 30 -3.78 0.30 -17.00
N ALA A 31 -5.00 0.53 -17.49
CA ALA A 31 -5.40 0.21 -18.86
C ALA A 31 -4.81 1.18 -19.89
N THR A 32 -4.62 2.46 -19.54
CA THR A 32 -4.10 3.49 -20.45
C THR A 32 -2.59 3.64 -20.41
N ASP A 33 -1.98 3.44 -19.24
CA ASP A 33 -0.53 3.55 -19.01
C ASP A 33 -0.11 2.61 -17.86
N GLN A 34 0.15 1.35 -18.23
CA GLN A 34 0.54 0.31 -17.28
C GLN A 34 1.87 0.61 -16.58
N VAL A 35 2.82 1.29 -17.26
CA VAL A 35 4.14 1.58 -16.69
C VAL A 35 4.01 2.63 -15.59
N ALA A 36 3.25 3.71 -15.86
CA ALA A 36 2.93 4.70 -14.84
C ALA A 36 2.20 4.06 -13.65
N TRP A 37 1.18 3.24 -13.91
CA TRP A 37 0.43 2.56 -12.86
C TRP A 37 1.33 1.69 -11.95
N VAL A 38 2.25 0.90 -12.53
CA VAL A 38 3.20 0.09 -11.76
C VAL A 38 4.13 0.98 -10.94
N GLY A 39 4.59 2.10 -11.50
CA GLY A 39 5.43 3.07 -10.79
C GLY A 39 4.75 3.63 -9.54
N GLU A 40 3.51 4.11 -9.70
CA GLU A 40 2.73 4.67 -8.59
C GLU A 40 2.36 3.60 -7.55
N MET A 41 1.95 2.40 -7.96
CA MET A 41 1.67 1.30 -7.04
C MET A 41 2.90 0.89 -6.23
N ASN A 42 4.09 0.88 -6.84
CA ASN A 42 5.34 0.59 -6.13
C ASN A 42 5.67 1.69 -5.10
N ASN A 43 5.42 2.96 -5.42
CA ASN A 43 5.59 4.08 -4.49
C ASN A 43 4.67 3.93 -3.27
N ILE A 44 3.39 3.67 -3.52
CA ILE A 44 2.39 3.42 -2.47
C ILE A 44 2.80 2.24 -1.58
N TRP A 45 3.23 1.12 -2.17
CA TRP A 45 3.69 -0.05 -1.43
C TRP A 45 4.88 0.27 -0.50
N SER A 46 5.86 1.03 -1.00
CA SER A 46 7.01 1.45 -0.20
C SER A 46 6.59 2.30 1.01
N ARG A 47 5.70 3.29 0.78
CA ARG A 47 5.18 4.17 1.83
C ARG A 47 4.31 3.42 2.85
N ALA A 48 3.42 2.55 2.39
CA ALA A 48 2.58 1.73 3.27
C ALA A 48 3.43 0.83 4.17
N ARG A 49 4.51 0.24 3.63
CA ARG A 49 5.46 -0.56 4.42
C ARG A 49 6.18 0.28 5.47
N ALA A 50 6.59 1.50 5.14
CA ALA A 50 7.21 2.40 6.10
C ALA A 50 6.27 2.73 7.27
N VAL A 51 4.98 2.96 7.00
CA VAL A 51 3.97 3.21 8.04
C VAL A 51 3.81 2.00 8.96
N VAL A 52 3.57 0.81 8.41
CA VAL A 52 3.39 -0.41 9.21
C VAL A 52 4.65 -0.74 10.02
N ASN A 53 5.84 -0.60 9.43
CA ASN A 53 7.09 -0.83 10.15
C ASN A 53 7.27 0.15 11.33
N ALA A 54 6.92 1.43 11.15
CA ALA A 54 6.94 2.39 12.23
C ALA A 54 5.94 2.00 13.33
N GLU A 55 4.71 1.61 12.97
CA GLU A 55 3.70 1.13 13.92
C GLU A 55 4.17 -0.10 14.72
N LEU A 56 4.95 -1.01 14.11
CA LEU A 56 5.49 -2.20 14.76
C LEU A 56 6.71 -1.95 15.66
N ILE A 57 7.52 -0.92 15.36
CA ILE A 57 8.70 -0.58 16.17
C ILE A 57 8.31 0.19 17.44
N TYR A 58 7.22 0.97 17.38
CA TYR A 58 6.75 1.81 18.47
C TYR A 58 5.57 1.20 19.27
N ASN A 59 5.11 0.00 18.92
CA ASN A 59 4.18 -0.82 19.73
C ASN A 59 4.95 -1.87 20.54
#